data_AF-A0A355DJM2-F1
#
_entry.id   AF-A0A355DJM2-F1
#
_cell.length_a   1.000
_cell.length_b   1.000
_cell.length_c   1.000
_cell.angle_alpha   90.00
_cell.angle_beta   90.00
_cell.angle_gamma   90.00
#
_symmetry.space_group_name_H-M   'P 1'
#
loop_
_entity.id
_entity.type
_entity.pdbx_description
1 polymer ?
#
loop_
_entity_poly.entity_id
_entity_poly.type
_entity_poly.pdbx_seq_one_letter_code
_entity_poly.pdbx_strand_id
1 'polypeptide(L)'
;MAELKLRSKYPDLLRQIIESALSERLDSIEAGIKRTKERIQEFETQYQLSTAEFIRRFNNDELTHSFDFDEWIGESRMLAHLQDKKTAIEEIEFVS
;
A
#
# COMPACT_ATOMS: atom_id res chain seq x y z
N MET A 1 14.54 12.10 13.01
CA MET A 1 13.41 11.22 13.37
C MET A 1 12.78 11.72 14.65
N ALA A 2 11.48 11.50 14.83
CA ALA A 2 10.75 11.87 16.04
C ALA A 2 10.36 10.60 16.79
N GLU A 3 10.50 10.60 18.12
CA GLU A 3 10.17 9.46 18.98
C GLU A 3 8.76 9.64 19.58
N LEU A 4 8.02 8.53 19.69
CA LEU A 4 6.78 8.46 20.46
C LEU A 4 7.04 7.69 21.76
N LYS A 5 6.78 8.30 22.92
CA LYS A 5 6.93 7.65 24.22
C LYS A 5 5.59 7.19 24.78
N LEU A 6 5.48 5.89 25.05
CA LEU A 6 4.31 5.27 25.66
C LEU A 6 4.64 4.86 27.11
N ARG A 7 3.68 5.01 28.04
CA ARG A 7 3.84 4.63 29.46
C ARG A 7 2.73 3.68 29.86
N SER A 8 3.08 2.59 30.54
CA SER A 8 2.15 1.60 31.08
C SER A 8 2.62 1.13 32.45
N LYS A 9 1.68 0.64 33.28
CA LYS A 9 2.00 -0.10 34.51
C LYS A 9 2.54 -1.50 34.21
N TYR A 10 2.34 -1.99 32.99
CA TYR A 10 2.73 -3.31 32.51
C TYR A 10 3.50 -3.15 31.19
N PRO A 11 4.81 -2.83 31.23
CA PRO A 11 5.59 -2.52 30.04
C PRO A 11 5.73 -3.70 29.07
N ASP A 12 5.86 -4.93 29.58
CA ASP A 12 5.97 -6.13 28.74
C ASP A 12 4.67 -6.40 27.96
N LEU A 13 3.52 -6.25 28.64
CA LEU A 13 2.21 -6.38 28.00
C LEU A 13 1.99 -5.28 26.96
N LEU A 14 2.39 -4.04 27.26
CA LEU A 14 2.32 -2.94 26.28
C LEU A 14 3.15 -3.27 25.04
N ARG A 15 4.39 -3.74 25.21
CA ARG A 15 5.25 -4.14 24.09
C ARG A 15 4.57 -5.21 23.23
N GLN A 16 4.08 -6.29 23.83
CA GLN A 16 3.39 -7.37 23.10
C GLN A 16 2.18 -6.86 22.31
N ILE A 17 1.36 -5.98 22.91
CA ILE A 17 0.19 -5.39 22.22
C ILE A 17 0.64 -4.59 20.99
N ILE A 18 1.68 -3.78 21.12
CA ILE A 18 2.17 -2.98 19.99
C ILE A 18 2.77 -3.90 18.91
N GLU A 19 3.59 -4.88 19.29
CA GLU A 19 4.17 -5.84 18.35
C GLU A 19 3.08 -6.60 17.57
N SER A 20 2.07 -7.13 18.25
CA SER A 20 0.94 -7.81 17.60
C SER A 20 0.16 -6.88 16.67
N ALA A 21 -0.16 -5.66 17.12
CA ALA A 21 -0.90 -4.70 16.30
C ALA A 21 -0.13 -4.26 15.04
N LEU A 22 1.19 -4.10 15.13
CA LEU A 22 2.05 -3.79 13.98
C LEU A 22 2.11 -4.97 13.01
N SER A 23 2.27 -6.20 13.51
CA SER A 23 2.30 -7.42 12.68
C SER A 23 0.97 -7.62 11.94
N GLU A 24 -0.16 -7.58 12.64
CA GLU A 24 -1.48 -7.74 12.03
C GLU A 24 -1.75 -6.67 10.95
N ARG A 25 -1.29 -5.44 11.20
CA ARG A 25 -1.42 -4.35 10.25
C ARG A 25 -0.54 -4.58 9.02
N LEU A 26 0.68 -5.08 9.20
CA LEU A 26 1.58 -5.41 8.10
C LEU A 26 0.97 -6.52 7.22
N ASP A 27 0.49 -7.60 7.83
CA ASP A 27 -0.17 -8.72 7.11
C ASP A 27 -1.37 -8.23 6.29
N SER A 28 -2.19 -7.35 6.87
CA SER A 28 -3.33 -6.75 6.19
C SER A 28 -2.92 -5.90 4.98
N ILE A 29 -1.86 -5.09 5.13
CA ILE A 29 -1.31 -4.28 4.04
C ILE A 29 -0.75 -5.16 2.93
N GLU A 30 0.00 -6.21 3.27
CA GLU A 30 0.57 -7.13 2.28
C GLU A 30 -0.51 -7.87 1.48
N ALA A 31 -1.58 -8.31 2.14
CA ALA A 31 -2.75 -8.88 1.47
C ALA A 31 -3.45 -7.85 0.56
N GLY A 32 -3.48 -6.57 0.94
CA GLY A 32 -3.94 -5.47 0.09
C GLY A 32 -3.07 -5.26 -1.14
N ILE A 33 -1.74 -5.20 -0.95
CA ILE A 33 -0.76 -5.04 -2.03
C ILE A 33 -0.89 -6.18 -3.04
N LYS A 34 -0.98 -7.42 -2.56
CA LYS A 34 -1.14 -8.60 -3.41
C LYS A 34 -2.38 -8.48 -4.31
N ARG A 35 -3.55 -8.22 -3.73
CA ARG A 35 -4.82 -8.07 -4.47
C ARG A 35 -4.77 -6.93 -5.48
N THR A 36 -4.22 -5.78 -5.09
CA THR A 36 -4.08 -4.61 -5.96
C THR A 36 -3.17 -4.92 -7.16
N LYS A 37 -2.05 -5.63 -6.92
CA LYS A 37 -1.15 -6.08 -7.99
C LYS A 37 -1.81 -7.07 -8.94
N GLU A 38 -2.59 -8.02 -8.42
CA GLU A 38 -3.35 -8.97 -9.23
C GLU A 38 -4.34 -8.23 -10.13
N ARG A 39 -5.09 -7.26 -9.58
CA ARG A 39 -6.04 -6.45 -10.36
C ARG A 39 -5.35 -5.58 -11.42
N ILE A 40 -4.22 -4.97 -11.10
CA ILE A 40 -3.38 -4.25 -12.08
C ILE A 40 -2.93 -5.17 -13.21
N GLN A 41 -2.48 -6.39 -12.88
CA GLN A 41 -2.02 -7.36 -13.87
C GLN A 41 -3.15 -7.81 -14.81
N GLU A 42 -4.38 -7.91 -14.31
CA GLU A 42 -5.56 -8.16 -15.15
C GLU A 42 -5.75 -7.07 -16.20
N PHE A 43 -5.66 -5.79 -15.80
CA PHE A 43 -5.73 -4.66 -16.75
C PHE A 43 -4.56 -4.66 -17.73
N GLU A 44 -3.33 -4.86 -17.26
CA GLU A 44 -2.15 -4.93 -18.12
C GLU A 44 -2.29 -6.02 -19.19
N THR A 45 -2.86 -7.16 -18.80
CA THR A 45 -3.13 -8.29 -19.70
C THR A 45 -4.28 -7.99 -20.66
N GLN A 46 -5.38 -7.41 -20.17
CA GLN A 46 -6.57 -7.07 -20.98
C GLN A 46 -6.23 -6.05 -22.08
N TYR A 47 -5.47 -5.02 -21.73
CA TYR A 47 -5.15 -3.91 -22.63
C TYR A 47 -3.79 -4.06 -23.33
N GLN A 48 -3.03 -5.12 -23.00
CA GLN A 48 -1.67 -5.36 -23.52
C GLN A 48 -0.77 -4.14 -23.35
N LEU A 49 -0.87 -3.49 -22.20
CA LEU A 49 -0.25 -2.19 -21.91
C LEU A 49 0.26 -2.20 -20.47
N SER A 50 1.51 -1.78 -20.23
CA SER A 50 1.98 -1.65 -18.85
C SER A 50 1.29 -0.48 -18.15
N THR A 51 1.15 -0.56 -16.83
CA THR A 51 0.53 0.52 -16.04
C THR A 51 1.26 1.85 -16.20
N ALA A 52 2.60 1.82 -16.29
CA ALA A 52 3.40 3.02 -16.51
C ALA A 52 3.11 3.67 -17.87
N GLU A 53 2.98 2.87 -18.93
CA GLU A 53 2.65 3.35 -20.26
C GLU A 53 1.20 3.84 -20.33
N PHE A 54 0.27 3.10 -19.71
CA PHE A 54 -1.12 3.49 -19.57
C PHE A 54 -1.27 4.87 -18.92
N ILE A 55 -0.66 5.09 -17.76
CA ILE A 55 -0.70 6.37 -17.05
C ILE A 55 -0.12 7.49 -17.92
N ARG A 56 0.99 7.24 -18.63
CA ARG A 56 1.58 8.23 -19.54
C ARG A 56 0.62 8.65 -20.63
N ARG A 57 0.02 7.69 -21.35
CA ARG A 57 -0.93 7.95 -22.45
C ARG A 57 -2.21 8.61 -21.97
N PHE A 58 -2.74 8.14 -20.84
CA PHE A 58 -3.93 8.70 -20.22
C PHE A 58 -3.72 10.18 -19.84
N ASN A 59 -2.58 10.53 -19.24
CA ASN A 59 -2.25 11.92 -18.89
C ASN A 59 -1.99 12.82 -20.11
N ASN A 60 -1.72 12.23 -21.28
CA ASN A 60 -1.54 12.96 -22.54
C ASN A 60 -2.84 13.06 -23.36
N ASP A 61 -3.99 12.68 -22.80
CA ASP A 61 -5.29 12.61 -23.49
C ASP A 61 -5.29 11.69 -24.74
N GLU A 62 -4.36 10.72 -24.81
CA GLU A 62 -4.23 9.78 -25.92
C GLU A 62 -5.23 8.61 -25.84
N LEU A 63 -5.92 8.46 -24.70
CA LEU A 63 -6.89 7.40 -24.42
C LEU A 63 -8.27 7.99 -24.14
N THR A 64 -9.31 7.41 -24.72
CA THR A 64 -10.69 7.77 -24.37
C THR A 64 -11.03 7.20 -23.00
N HIS A 65 -11.51 8.04 -22.08
CA HIS A 65 -11.92 7.61 -20.74
C HIS A 65 -12.91 6.44 -20.79
N SER A 66 -12.72 5.51 -19.87
CA SER A 66 -13.60 4.38 -19.62
C SER A 66 -13.62 4.10 -18.12
N PHE A 67 -14.65 3.41 -17.65
CA PHE A 67 -14.73 3.00 -16.25
C PHE A 67 -13.53 2.15 -15.83
N ASP A 68 -13.09 1.24 -16.70
CA ASP A 68 -11.89 0.42 -16.48
C ASP A 68 -10.63 1.28 -16.27
N PHE A 69 -10.49 2.40 -16.99
CA PHE A 69 -9.32 3.28 -16.85
C PHE A 69 -9.35 4.05 -15.54
N ASP A 70 -10.53 4.51 -15.11
CA ASP A 70 -10.68 5.16 -13.80
C ASP A 70 -10.36 4.16 -12.66
N GLU A 71 -10.82 2.91 -12.79
CA GLU A 71 -10.49 1.83 -11.84
C GLU A 71 -8.99 1.53 -11.83
N TRP A 72 -8.35 1.36 -13.00
CA TRP A 72 -6.92 1.08 -13.10
C TRP A 72 -6.04 2.18 -12.48
N ILE A 73 -6.42 3.45 -12.68
CA ILE A 73 -5.76 4.58 -12.00
C ILE A 73 -5.95 4.48 -10.48
N GLY A 74 -7.15 4.12 -10.04
CA GLY A 74 -7.48 3.88 -8.63
C GLY A 74 -6.56 2.81 -8.02
N GLU A 75 -6.45 1.65 -8.67
CA GLU A 75 -5.60 0.54 -8.22
C GLU A 75 -4.13 0.92 -8.21
N SER A 76 -3.63 1.65 -9.22
CA SER A 76 -2.24 2.13 -9.23
C SER A 76 -1.93 3.06 -8.05
N ARG A 77 -2.84 3.99 -7.74
CA ARG A 77 -2.71 4.89 -6.57
C ARG A 77 -2.83 4.14 -5.25
N MET A 78 -3.72 3.16 -5.18
CA MET A 78 -3.88 2.29 -4.01
C MET A 78 -2.58 1.52 -3.74
N LEU A 79 -1.94 0.98 -4.78
CA LEU A 79 -0.69 0.24 -4.65
C LEU A 79 0.41 1.12 -4.05
N ALA A 80 0.60 2.33 -4.58
CA ALA A 80 1.58 3.28 -4.07
C ALA A 80 1.32 3.61 -2.58
N HIS A 81 0.07 3.93 -2.24
CA HIS A 81 -0.32 4.23 -0.86
C HIS A 81 -0.09 3.06 0.12
N LEU A 82 -0.36 1.83 -0.32
CA LEU A 82 -0.13 0.64 0.49
C LEU A 82 1.37 0.38 0.68
N GLN A 83 2.19 0.63 -0.34
CA GLN A 83 3.64 0.53 -0.25
C GLN A 83 4.21 1.56 0.72
N ASP A 84 3.77 2.82 0.63
CA ASP A 84 4.20 3.87 1.57
C ASP A 84 3.85 3.51 3.02
N LYS A 85 2.63 3.00 3.24
CA LYS A 85 2.20 2.52 4.57
C LYS A 85 3.00 1.32 5.06
N LYS A 86 3.37 0.41 4.16
CA LYS A 86 4.19 -0.76 4.49
C LYS A 86 5.55 -0.28 5.01
N THR A 87 6.23 0.57 4.23
CA THR A 87 7.52 1.14 4.61
C THR A 87 7.44 1.90 5.93
N ALA A 88 6.41 2.72 6.13
CA ALA A 88 6.23 3.46 7.38
C ALA A 88 6.09 2.57 8.63
N ILE A 89 5.59 1.33 8.49
CA ILE A 89 5.50 0.37 9.59
C ILE A 89 6.81 -0.41 9.76
N GLU A 90 7.45 -0.81 8.66
CA GLU A 90 8.74 -1.51 8.68
C GLU A 90 9.87 -0.66 9.27
N GLU A 91 9.76 0.67 9.18
CA GLU A 91 10.70 1.63 9.80
C GLU A 91 10.44 1.87 11.30
N ILE A 92 9.41 1.26 11.91
CA ILE A 92 9.15 1.40 13.35
C ILE A 92 10.13 0.56 14.15
N GLU A 93 10.88 1.24 15.02
CA GLU A 93 11.85 0.61 15.91
C GLU A 93 11.47 0.83 17.37
N PHE A 94 11.66 -0.19 18.21
CA PHE A 94 11.53 -0.04 19.66
C PHE A 94 12.83 0.51 20.24
N VAL A 95 12.83 1.79 20.61
CA VAL A 95 13.95 2.44 21.28
C VAL A 95 13.89 2.25 22.81
N SER A 96 15.05 2.08 23.43
CA SER A 96 15.25 1.90 24.88
C SER A 96 15.60 3.19 25.60
#